data_AF-A0A3D3F8R7-F1
#
_entry.id   AF-A0A3D3F8R7-F1
#
_cell.length_a   1.000
_cell.length_b   1.000
_cell.length_c   1.000
_cell.angle_alpha   90.00
_cell.angle_beta   90.00
_cell.angle_gamma   90.00
#
_symmetry.space_group_name_H-M   'P 1'
#
loop_
_entity.id
_entity.type
_entity.pdbx_description
1 polymer ?
#
loop_
_entity_poly.entity_id
_entity_poly.type
_entity_poly.pdbx_seq_one_letter_code
_entity_poly.pdbx_strand_id
1 'polypeptide(L)' 'MIDYAQRSGAPLEVIENLQEIEEDAEIFESIEDIWPDYPSKEDFFFNEDEY' A
#
# COMPACT_ATOMS: atom_id res chain seq x y z
N MET A 1 5.07 11.98 -1.12
CA MET A 1 3.88 11.56 -0.31
C MET A 1 4.17 11.55 1.19
N ILE A 2 5.43 11.40 1.55
CA ILE A 2 5.94 11.23 2.92
C ILE A 2 5.63 12.43 3.83
N ASP A 3 5.77 13.66 3.34
CA ASP A 3 5.47 14.86 4.13
C ASP A 3 4.02 14.93 4.64
N TYR A 4 3.08 14.33 3.90
CA TYR A 4 1.69 14.27 4.31
C TYR A 4 1.52 13.21 5.41
N ALA A 5 2.09 12.01 5.22
CA ALA A 5 2.04 10.92 6.20
C ALA A 5 2.66 11.34 7.55
N GLN A 6 3.81 12.03 7.53
CA GLN A 6 4.44 12.58 8.73
C GLN A 6 3.55 13.63 9.42
N ARG A 7 2.95 14.55 8.67
CA ARG A 7 2.10 15.61 9.22
C ARG A 7 0.75 15.11 9.72
N SER A 8 0.22 14.03 9.15
CA SER A 8 -0.98 13.37 9.64
C SER A 8 -0.74 12.49 10.87
N GLY A 9 0.52 12.28 11.26
CA GLY A 9 0.87 11.37 12.36
C GLY A 9 0.61 9.91 12.01
N ALA A 10 0.91 9.51 10.77
CA ALA A 10 0.85 8.10 10.39
C ALA A 10 1.79 7.26 11.28
N PRO A 11 1.47 5.98 11.53
CA PRO A 11 2.36 5.08 12.26
C PRO A 11 3.78 5.08 11.68
N LEU A 12 4.78 4.90 12.54
CA LEU A 12 6.19 4.94 12.13
C LEU A 12 6.46 3.90 11.05
N GLU A 13 5.91 2.69 11.19
CA GLU A 13 6.09 1.61 10.23
C GLU A 13 5.58 1.99 8.83
N VAL A 14 4.51 2.78 8.75
CA VAL A 14 3.97 3.26 7.46
C VAL A 14 4.89 4.29 6.83
N ILE A 15 5.51 5.16 7.65
CA ILE A 15 6.44 6.17 7.16
C ILE A 15 7.73 5.51 6.65
N GLU A 16 8.24 4.53 7.39
CA GLU A 16 9.42 3.75 7.00
C GLU A 16 9.18 3.02 5.67
N ASN A 17 8.05 2.31 5.53
CA ASN A 17 7.69 1.66 4.26
C ASN A 17 7.62 2.65 3.08
N LEU A 18 7.04 3.83 3.29
CA LEU A 18 6.94 4.86 2.23
C LEU A 18 8.31 5.44 1.85
N GLN A 19 9.26 5.51 2.79
CA GLN A 19 10.63 5.96 2.54
C GLN A 19 11.39 4.93 1.72
N GLU A 20 11.30 3.64 2.08
CA GLU A 20 11.94 2.55 1.33
C GLU A 20 11.47 2.52 -0.13
N ILE A 21 10.15 2.69 -0.38
CA ILE A 21 9.59 2.72 -1.73
C ILE A 21 10.01 3.97 -2.52
N GLU A 22 10.21 5.14 -1.89
CA GLU A 22 10.71 6.34 -2.60
C GLU A 22 12.20 6.23 -2.97
N GLU A 23 13.00 5.47 -2.21
CA GLU A 23 14.41 5.21 -2.50
C GLU A 23 14.59 4.15 -3.60
N ASP A 24 13.73 3.14 -3.63
CA ASP A 24 13.66 2.15 -4.69
C ASP A 24 12.98 2.78 -5.92
N ALA A 25 13.76 3.50 -6.74
CA ALA A 25 13.29 4.13 -7.99
C ALA A 25 12.82 3.11 -9.07
N GLU A 26 12.52 1.88 -8.66
CA GLU A 26 11.98 0.80 -9.47
C GLU A 26 10.51 1.07 -9.80
N ILE A 27 10.15 0.80 -11.05
CA ILE A 27 8.77 0.98 -11.51
C ILE A 27 8.04 -0.35 -11.24
N PHE A 28 7.14 -0.32 -10.27
CA PHE A 28 6.22 -1.43 -10.01
C PHE A 28 5.05 -1.38 -11.01
N GLU A 29 4.70 -2.52 -11.61
CA GLU A 29 3.57 -2.61 -12.54
C GLU A 29 2.27 -2.89 -11.80
N SER A 30 2.35 -3.58 -10.66
CA SER A 30 1.23 -4.05 -9.85
C SER A 30 1.57 -4.07 -8.35
N ILE A 31 0.57 -4.18 -7.48
CA ILE A 31 0.81 -4.21 -6.03
C ILE A 31 1.40 -5.56 -5.60
N GLU A 32 1.14 -6.60 -6.38
CA GLU A 32 1.67 -7.94 -6.24
C GLU A 32 3.20 -7.99 -6.40
N ASP A 33 3.79 -7.01 -7.11
CA ASP A 33 5.25 -6.89 -7.28
C ASP A 33 5.95 -6.52 -5.96
N ILE A 34 5.26 -5.77 -5.10
CA ILE A 34 5.75 -5.34 -3.78
C ILE A 34 5.27 -6.34 -2.71
N TRP A 35 4.06 -6.87 -2.87
CA TRP A 35 3.42 -7.77 -1.93
C TRP A 35 2.90 -9.02 -2.66
N PRO A 36 3.71 -10.10 -2.77
CA PRO A 36 3.34 -11.28 -3.56
C PRO A 36 2.12 -12.04 -3.01
N ASP A 37 1.86 -11.91 -1.71
CA ASP A 37 0.68 -12.44 -1.04
C ASP A 37 -0.48 -11.43 -0.91
N TYR A 38 -0.48 -10.36 -1.72
CA TYR A 38 -1.57 -9.38 -1.70
C TYR A 38 -2.89 -10.08 -2.09
N PRO A 39 -3.95 -9.94 -1.28
CA PRO A 39 -5.23 -10.59 -1.54
C PRO A 39 -5.80 -10.14 -2.88
N SER A 40 -6.24 -11.11 -3.68
CA SER A 40 -6.91 -10.87 -4.94
C SER A 40 -8.30 -10.26 -4.70
N LYS A 41 -8.91 -9.70 -5.75
CA LYS A 41 -10.30 -9.20 -5.66
C LYS A 41 -11.31 -10.25 -5.19
N GLU A 42 -11.01 -11.53 -5.41
CA GLU A 42 -11.84 -12.66 -4.97
C GLU A 42 -11.69 -12.97 -3.46
N ASP A 43 -10.63 -12.46 -2.82
CA ASP A 43 -10.38 -12.58 -1.37
C ASP A 43 -11.10 -11.50 -0.55
N PHE A 44 -11.54 -10.41 -1.20
CA PHE A 44 -12.35 -9.41 -0.55
C PHE A 44 -13.82 -9.87 -0.55
N PHE A 45 -14.35 -10.16 0.64
CA PHE A 45 -15.79 -10.37 0.85
C PHE A 45 -16.57 -9.05 0.76
N PHE A 46 -16.48 -8.35 -0.36
CA PHE A 46 -17.47 -7.32 -0.67
C PHE A 46 -18.79 -8.05 -0.95
N ASN A 47 -19.79 -7.89 -0.08
CA ASN A 47 -21.15 -8.28 -0.41
C ASN A 47 -21.62 -7.35 -1.54
N GLU A 48 -21.44 -7.76 -2.80
CA GLU A 48 -21.99 -7.05 -3.97
C GLU A 48 -23.52 -6.95 -3.91
N ASP A 49 -24.16 -7.75 -3.05
CA ASP A 49 -25.60 -7.72 -2.75
C ASP A 49 -26.04 -6.54 -1.84
N GLU A 50 -25.11 -5.70 -1.36
CA GLU A 50 -25.43 -4.57 -0.46
C GLU A 50 -25.64 -3.22 -1.20
N TYR A 51 -25.93 -3.25 -2.51
CA TYR A 51 -26.32 -2.05 -3.30
C TYR A 51 -27.63 -2.21 -4.07
#